data_AF-A0A0T0MGW7-F1
#
_entry.id   AF-A0A0T0MGW7-F1
#
_cell.length_a   1.000
_cell.length_b   1.000
_cell.length_c   1.000
_cell.angle_alpha   90.00
_cell.angle_beta   90.00
_cell.angle_gamma   90.00
#
_symmetry.space_group_name_H-M   'P 1'
#
loop_
_entity.id
_entity.type
_entity.pdbx_description
1 polymer ?
#
loop_
_entity_poly.entity_id
_entity_poly.type
_entity_poly.pdbx_seq_one_letter_code
_entity_poly.pdbx_strand_id
1 'polypeptide(L)'
;MATVPADDTALVDLYANRGNADPLVVACALNGQDEDSQYLDAPEWTVVTADNAVRAKAEEFGLRALSNAEFAALIDAAESNSPDAPP
;
A
#
# COMPACT_ATOMS: atom_id res chain seq x y z
N MET A 1 -10.89 -27.52 1.33
CA MET A 1 -11.49 -26.23 1.70
C MET A 1 -12.37 -26.46 2.91
N ALA A 2 -11.98 -25.92 4.07
CA ALA A 2 -12.81 -26.00 5.26
C ALA A 2 -13.82 -24.85 5.20
N THR A 3 -15.11 -25.17 5.26
CA THR A 3 -16.21 -24.20 5.19
C THR A 3 -16.56 -23.76 6.61
N VAL A 4 -16.49 -22.46 6.89
CA VAL A 4 -16.82 -21.89 8.21
C VAL A 4 -18.36 -21.86 8.39
N PRO A 5 -18.90 -22.24 9.56
CA PRO A 5 -20.35 -22.28 9.81
C PRO A 5 -21.01 -20.89 9.78
N ALA A 6 -22.26 -20.82 9.32
CA ALA A 6 -23.01 -19.56 9.19
C ALA A 6 -23.32 -18.86 10.53
N ASP A 7 -23.36 -19.63 11.63
CA ASP A 7 -23.62 -19.15 12.98
C ASP A 7 -22.33 -18.82 13.76
N ASP A 8 -21.18 -18.90 13.10
CA ASP A 8 -19.89 -18.56 13.69
C ASP A 8 -19.74 -17.03 13.81
N THR A 9 -20.22 -16.49 14.92
CA THR A 9 -20.00 -15.08 15.30
C THR A 9 -18.62 -14.83 15.90
N ALA A 10 -17.74 -15.85 15.93
CA ALA A 10 -16.29 -15.61 15.89
C ALA A 10 -15.84 -15.16 14.48
N LEU A 11 -16.74 -14.50 13.74
CA LEU A 11 -16.47 -13.28 12.99
C LEU A 11 -15.19 -12.66 13.54
N VAL A 12 -14.13 -12.84 12.74
CA VAL A 12 -12.84 -12.16 12.78
C VAL A 12 -12.86 -11.08 13.84
N ASP A 13 -12.07 -11.26 14.89
CA ASP A 13 -11.90 -10.24 15.92
C ASP A 13 -11.26 -8.99 15.27
N LEU A 14 -12.11 -8.19 14.61
CA LEU A 14 -11.78 -7.00 13.84
C LEU A 14 -11.26 -5.89 14.76
N TYR A 15 -11.37 -6.07 16.08
CA TYR A 15 -10.99 -5.11 17.10
C TYR A 15 -9.84 -5.57 18.01
N ALA A 16 -9.44 -6.85 18.02
CA ALA A 16 -8.27 -7.31 18.78
C ALA A 16 -6.93 -6.77 18.24
N ASN A 17 -6.89 -6.32 16.98
CA ASN A 17 -5.72 -5.66 16.40
C ASN A 17 -5.95 -4.16 16.31
N ARG A 18 -5.49 -3.39 17.32
CA ARG A 18 -5.37 -1.91 17.29
C ARG A 18 -4.35 -1.43 16.23
N GLY A 19 -4.55 -1.83 14.98
CA GLY A 19 -3.60 -1.73 13.88
C GLY A 19 -3.71 -2.94 12.96
N ASN A 20 -4.94 -3.31 12.56
CA ASN A 20 -5.08 -4.21 11.43
C ASN A 20 -4.76 -3.34 10.22
N ALA A 21 -3.50 -3.41 9.76
CA ALA A 21 -3.05 -2.89 8.48
C ALA A 21 -4.21 -2.94 7.49
N ASP A 22 -4.66 -1.82 6.92
CA ASP A 22 -5.72 -1.78 5.91
C ASP A 22 -5.43 -2.82 4.81
N PRO A 23 -6.05 -4.02 4.86
CA PRO A 23 -5.66 -5.12 3.99
C PRO A 23 -6.06 -4.83 2.55
N LEU A 24 -7.04 -3.94 2.35
CA LEU A 24 -7.46 -3.51 1.04
C LEU A 24 -6.36 -2.72 0.36
N VAL A 25 -5.71 -1.79 1.07
CA VAL A 25 -4.60 -1.00 0.51
C VAL A 25 -3.45 -1.90 0.06
N VAL A 26 -3.06 -2.86 0.89
CA VAL A 26 -1.99 -3.82 0.55
C VAL A 26 -2.41 -4.72 -0.61
N ALA A 27 -3.63 -5.24 -0.59
CA ALA A 27 -4.15 -6.09 -1.66
C ALA A 27 -4.24 -5.36 -3.01
N CYS A 28 -4.67 -4.09 -3.01
CA CYS A 28 -4.72 -3.27 -4.21
C CYS A 28 -3.33 -3.04 -4.81
N ALA A 29 -2.33 -2.73 -3.98
CA ALA A 29 -0.96 -2.54 -4.45
C ALA A 29 -0.36 -3.83 -5.03
N LEU A 30 -0.61 -4.98 -4.38
CA LEU A 30 -0.17 -6.29 -4.91
C LEU A 30 -0.86 -6.64 -6.22
N ASN A 31 -2.16 -6.40 -6.32
CA ASN A 31 -2.90 -6.66 -7.56
C ASN A 31 -2.38 -5.78 -8.70
N GLY A 32 -2.16 -4.49 -8.44
CA GLY A 32 -1.58 -3.58 -9.43
C GLY A 32 -0.17 -4.01 -9.88
N GLN A 33 0.67 -4.44 -8.94
CA GLN A 33 2.00 -4.97 -9.25
C GLN A 33 1.94 -6.25 -10.11
N ASP A 34 1.00 -7.16 -9.82
CA ASP A 34 0.81 -8.39 -10.59
C ASP A 34 0.27 -8.08 -12.00
N GLU A 35 -0.71 -7.19 -12.12
CA GLU A 35 -1.26 -6.76 -13.40
C GLU A 35 -0.21 -6.07 -14.28
N ASP A 36 0.64 -5.22 -13.71
CA ASP A 36 1.68 -4.51 -14.45
C ASP A 36 2.94 -5.36 -14.69
N SER A 37 3.07 -6.52 -14.04
CA SER A 37 4.22 -7.43 -14.20
C SER A 37 4.42 -7.94 -15.64
N GLN A 38 3.39 -7.81 -16.48
CA GLN A 38 3.44 -8.12 -17.91
C GLN A 38 4.28 -7.12 -18.73
N TYR A 39 4.53 -5.92 -18.21
CA TYR A 39 5.29 -4.89 -18.89
C TYR A 39 6.79 -4.99 -18.55
N LEU A 40 7.64 -4.79 -19.57
CA LEU A 40 9.09 -4.81 -19.37
C LEU A 40 9.59 -3.64 -18.51
N ASP A 41 8.86 -2.52 -18.53
CA ASP A 41 9.11 -1.30 -17.75
C ASP A 41 7.89 -1.00 -16.87
N ALA A 42 7.53 -1.98 -16.05
CA ALA A 42 6.38 -1.88 -15.14
C ALA A 42 6.60 -0.76 -14.11
N PRO A 43 5.60 0.11 -13.86
CA PRO A 43 5.71 1.12 -12.82
C PRO A 43 5.87 0.49 -11.43
N GLU A 44 6.66 1.14 -10.57
CA GLU A 44 6.81 0.72 -9.18
C GLU A 44 5.56 1.09 -8.37
N TRP A 45 4.88 0.09 -7.81
CA TRP A 45 3.76 0.30 -6.89
C TRP A 45 4.28 0.59 -5.48
N THR A 46 3.87 1.73 -4.93
CA THR A 46 4.31 2.22 -3.61
C THR A 46 3.11 2.56 -2.73
N VAL A 47 3.11 2.07 -1.48
CA VAL A 47 2.10 2.40 -0.47
C VAL A 47 2.54 3.62 0.33
N VAL A 48 1.75 4.69 0.32
CA VAL A 48 2.00 5.88 1.15
C VAL A 48 1.11 5.84 2.37
N THR A 49 1.69 5.74 3.57
CA THR A 49 0.92 5.62 4.81
C THR A 49 1.69 6.10 6.04
N ALA A 50 0.98 6.67 7.01
CA ALA A 50 1.48 6.92 8.37
C ALA A 50 1.16 5.76 9.33
N ASP A 51 0.40 4.75 8.88
CA ASP A 51 0.04 3.59 9.68
C ASP A 51 1.17 2.55 9.66
N ASN A 52 1.77 2.31 10.82
CA ASN A 52 2.90 1.39 10.96
C ASN A 52 2.52 -0.06 10.66
N ALA A 53 1.27 -0.47 10.89
CA ALA A 53 0.84 -1.83 10.58
C ALA A 53 0.70 -2.01 9.07
N VAL A 54 0.12 -1.04 8.36
CA VAL A 54 0.06 -1.02 6.89
C VAL A 54 1.46 -1.07 6.30
N ARG A 55 2.37 -0.22 6.80
CA ARG A 55 3.77 -0.20 6.35
C ARG A 55 4.45 -1.55 6.55
N ALA A 56 4.40 -2.11 7.75
CA ALA A 56 5.03 -3.38 8.06
C ALA A 56 4.47 -4.52 7.18
N LYS A 57 3.15 -4.53 6.94
CA LYS A 57 2.51 -5.55 6.10
C LYS A 57 2.86 -5.37 4.61
N ALA A 58 2.92 -4.15 4.10
CA ALA A 58 3.35 -3.87 2.73
C ALA A 58 4.80 -4.31 2.51
N GLU A 59 5.71 -3.95 3.42
CA GLU A 59 7.12 -4.34 3.39
C GLU A 59 7.31 -5.86 3.49
N GLU A 60 6.50 -6.56 4.29
CA GLU A 60 6.50 -8.03 4.39
C GLU A 60 6.21 -8.71 3.04
N PHE A 61 5.37 -8.11 2.20
CA PHE A 61 5.09 -8.61 0.85
C PHE A 61 6.02 -8.04 -0.23
N GLY A 62 7.04 -7.27 0.14
CA GLY A 62 8.01 -6.69 -0.80
C GLY A 62 7.51 -5.45 -1.54
N LEU A 63 6.42 -4.84 -1.10
CA LEU A 63 5.98 -3.53 -1.59
C LEU A 63 6.80 -2.42 -0.96
N ARG A 64 7.10 -1.38 -1.73
CA ARG A 64 7.69 -0.16 -1.20
C ARG A 64 6.66 0.60 -0.37
N ALA A 65 7.06 1.11 0.80
CA ALA A 65 6.23 1.95 1.63
C ALA A 65 6.91 3.29 1.93
N LEU A 66 6.17 4.39 1.85
CA LEU A 66 6.64 5.75 2.15
C LEU A 66 5.77 6.39 3.23
N SER A 67 6.37 7.26 4.03
CA SER A 67 5.63 8.17 4.91
C SER A 67 5.11 9.35 4.10
N ASN A 68 4.16 10.08 4.67
CA ASN A 68 3.66 11.30 4.06
C ASN A 68 4.77 12.34 3.82
N ALA A 69 5.75 12.43 4.72
CA ALA A 69 6.88 13.36 4.59
C ALA A 69 7.83 12.96 3.46
N GLU A 70 8.15 11.67 3.36
CA GLU A 70 8.98 11.14 2.27
C GLU A 70 8.30 11.33 0.92
N PHE A 71 6.98 11.08 0.85
CA PHE A 71 6.22 11.28 -0.36
C PHE A 71 6.12 12.76 -0.76
N ALA A 72 5.90 13.67 0.20
CA ALA A 72 5.88 15.11 -0.07
C ALA A 72 7.22 15.60 -0.62
N ALA A 73 8.34 15.16 -0.05
CA ALA A 73 9.66 15.52 -0.54
C ALA A 73 9.92 15.07 -2.00
N LEU A 74 9.34 13.93 -2.42
CA LEU A 74 9.42 13.47 -3.81
C LEU A 74 8.61 14.36 -4.75
N ILE A 75 7.43 14.83 -4.33
CA ILE A 75 6.60 15.77 -5.10
C ILE A 75 7.33 17.10 -5.27
N ASP A 76 7.82 17.69 -4.17
CA ASP A 76 8.52 18.98 -4.19
C ASP A 76 9.77 18.92 -5.09
N ALA A 77 10.50 17.81 -5.06
CA ALA A 77 11.65 17.58 -5.92
C ALA A 77 11.26 17.45 -7.40
N ALA A 78 10.14 16.79 -7.70
CA ALA A 78 9.63 16.66 -9.06
C ALA A 78 9.17 18.00 -9.64
N GLU A 79 8.50 18.83 -8.86
CA GLU A 79 8.09 20.18 -9.28
C GLU A 79 9.29 21.09 -9.54
N SER A 80 10.32 21.00 -8.71
CA SER A 80 11.57 21.78 -8.86
C SER A 80 12.39 21.39 -10.09
N ASN A 81 12.25 20.15 -10.58
CA ASN A 81 12.96 19.63 -11.74
C ASN A 81 12.17 19.76 -13.06
N SER A 82 10.98 20.34 -13.03
CA SER A 82 10.14 20.49 -14.21
C SER A 82 10.61 21.70 -15.04
N PRO A 83 11.08 21.53 -16.29
CA PRO A 83 11.63 22.61 -17.11
C PRO A 83 10.59 23.61 -17.66
N ASP A 84 9.32 23.52 -17.23
CA ASP A 84 8.18 24.27 -17.79
C ASP A 84 7.30 24.94 -16.70
N ALA A 85 7.91 25.41 -15.61
CA ALA A 85 7.21 26.26 -14.65
C ALA A 85 7.16 27.71 -15.17
N PRO A 86 5.97 28.35 -15.33
CA PRO A 86 5.88 29.76 -15.69
C PRO A 86 6.39 30.67 -14.55
N PRO A 87 6.85 31.89 -14.86
CA PRO A 87 7.46 32.81 -13.90
C PRO A 87 6.50 33.35 -12.83
#